data_AF-A0A429EDU9-F1
#
_entry.id   AF-A0A429EDU9-F1
#
_cell.length_a   1.000
_cell.length_b   1.000
_cell.length_c   1.000
_cell.angle_alpha   90.00
_cell.angle_beta   90.00
_cell.angle_gamma   90.00
#
_symmetry.space_group_name_H-M   'P 1'
#
loop_
_entity.id
_entity.type
_entity.pdbx_description
1 polymer ?
#
loop_
_entity_poly.entity_id
_entity_poly.type
_entity_poly.pdbx_seq_one_letter_code
_entity_poly.pdbx_strand_id
1 'polypeptide(L)'
;MTNLAAQPGVIPYVDNHDGPRRLLTVDMRPFPSMRLTYVPFASIDGRQYVVSWGSVMFEIPADRNVHVSVHMQTNYGAGSSATPFASIVLAPHHEPVRLATQLTSQGGSILPVG
;
A
#
# COMPACT_ATOMS: atom_id res chain seq x y z
N MET A 1 -3.40 -21.29 -12.59
CA MET A 1 -3.34 -20.00 -11.87
C MET A 1 -2.76 -20.26 -10.50
N THR A 2 -1.68 -19.58 -10.13
CA THR A 2 -1.09 -19.67 -8.79
C THR A 2 -2.06 -19.03 -7.80
N ASN A 3 -2.44 -19.75 -6.74
CA ASN A 3 -3.27 -19.20 -5.67
C ASN A 3 -2.40 -18.24 -4.83
N LEU A 4 -2.40 -16.95 -5.19
CA LEU A 4 -1.59 -15.93 -4.52
C LEU A 4 -2.01 -15.76 -3.06
N ALA A 5 -3.32 -15.79 -2.78
CA ALA A 5 -3.87 -15.74 -1.42
C ALA A 5 -3.40 -16.88 -0.50
N ALA A 6 -2.94 -18.02 -1.05
CA ALA A 6 -2.37 -19.12 -0.26
C ALA A 6 -0.88 -18.94 0.06
N GLN A 7 -0.21 -17.93 -0.52
CA GLN A 7 1.18 -17.66 -0.23
C GLN A 7 1.34 -17.00 1.16
N PRO A 8 2.28 -17.47 2.00
CA PRO A 8 2.53 -16.85 3.29
C PRO A 8 2.85 -15.36 3.18
N GLY A 9 2.15 -14.54 3.97
CA GLY A 9 2.37 -13.08 4.03
C GLY A 9 1.69 -12.27 2.92
N VAL A 10 0.95 -12.90 2.01
CA VAL A 10 0.11 -12.19 1.04
C VAL A 10 -1.25 -11.88 1.66
N ILE A 11 -1.63 -10.61 1.66
CA ILE A 11 -2.96 -10.17 2.06
C ILE A 11 -3.91 -10.39 0.88
N PRO A 12 -4.99 -11.19 1.03
CA PRO A 12 -5.88 -11.52 -0.07
C PRO A 12 -6.73 -10.32 -0.50
N TYR A 13 -7.12 -10.31 -1.78
CA TYR A 13 -8.17 -9.40 -2.24
C TYR A 13 -9.53 -9.93 -1.78
N VAL A 14 -10.25 -9.11 -1.02
CA VAL A 14 -11.43 -9.52 -0.25
C VAL A 14 -12.74 -8.93 -0.78
N ASP A 15 -12.68 -8.05 -1.77
CA ASP A 15 -13.88 -7.59 -2.47
C ASP A 15 -14.23 -8.54 -3.61
N ASN A 16 -15.49 -8.51 -4.05
CA ASN A 16 -15.98 -9.40 -5.09
C ASN A 16 -15.21 -9.21 -6.39
N HIS A 17 -14.45 -10.23 -6.81
CA HIS A 17 -13.65 -10.22 -8.03
C HIS A 17 -13.30 -11.65 -8.47
N ASP A 18 -13.82 -12.05 -9.63
CA ASP A 18 -13.63 -13.38 -10.23
C ASP A 18 -12.55 -13.38 -11.34
N GLY A 19 -12.05 -12.20 -11.70
CA GLY A 19 -11.03 -12.04 -12.75
C GLY A 19 -9.63 -12.43 -12.31
N PRO A 20 -8.65 -12.37 -13.23
CA PRO A 20 -7.25 -12.64 -12.92
C PRO A 20 -6.73 -11.68 -11.84
N ARG A 21 -5.80 -12.19 -11.03
CA ARG A 21 -5.16 -11.47 -9.92
C ARG A 21 -3.65 -11.42 -10.13
N ARG A 22 -3.01 -10.39 -9.60
CA ARG A 22 -1.55 -10.19 -9.61
C ARG A 22 -1.05 -9.87 -8.21
N LEU A 23 0.25 -10.07 -8.02
CA LEU A 23 0.93 -9.71 -6.79
C LEU A 23 1.31 -8.23 -6.81
N LEU A 24 0.97 -7.50 -5.75
CA LEU A 24 1.44 -6.16 -5.47
C LEU A 24 2.33 -6.20 -4.23
N THR A 25 3.56 -5.69 -4.33
CA THR A 25 4.43 -5.45 -3.19
C THR A 25 4.54 -3.95 -2.95
N VAL A 26 4.25 -3.50 -1.72
CA VAL A 26 4.42 -2.11 -1.30
C VAL A 26 5.53 -2.04 -0.26
N ASP A 27 6.63 -1.37 -0.60
CA ASP A 27 7.73 -1.07 0.31
C ASP A 27 7.42 0.19 1.12
N MET A 28 6.99 -0.02 2.36
CA MET A 28 6.76 1.03 3.36
C MET A 28 8.09 1.45 3.98
N ARG A 29 8.58 2.64 3.61
CA ARG A 29 9.86 3.16 4.09
C ARG A 29 9.65 4.25 5.13
N PRO A 30 10.28 4.17 6.31
CA PRO A 30 10.41 5.32 7.19
C PRO A 30 11.13 6.45 6.47
N PHE A 31 10.81 7.70 6.82
CA PHE A 31 11.48 8.87 6.25
C PHE A 31 12.46 9.49 7.25
N PRO A 32 13.58 10.10 6.80
CA PRO A 32 14.69 10.52 7.68
C PRO A 32 14.31 11.51 8.79
N SER A 33 13.31 12.37 8.54
CA SER A 33 12.83 13.36 9.51
C SER A 33 11.72 12.84 10.44
N MET A 34 11.47 11.53 10.45
CA MET A 34 10.45 10.92 11.29
C MET A 34 10.84 11.02 12.77
N ARG A 35 10.30 12.03 13.47
CA ARG A 35 10.51 12.24 14.92
C ARG A 35 9.40 11.68 15.81
N LEU A 36 8.28 11.27 15.22
CA LEU A 36 7.12 10.71 15.91
C LEU A 36 6.96 9.23 15.56
N THR A 37 6.34 8.47 16.46
CA THR A 37 5.89 7.12 16.15
C THR A 37 4.69 7.18 15.23
N TYR A 38 4.85 6.65 14.02
CA TYR A 38 3.77 6.48 13.07
C TYR A 38 3.42 5.00 12.92
N VAL A 39 2.13 4.74 12.70
CA VAL A 39 1.59 3.47 12.24
C VAL A 39 1.27 3.61 10.76
N PRO A 40 1.88 2.80 9.87
CA PRO A 40 1.57 2.88 8.45
C PRO A 40 0.29 2.12 8.12
N PHE A 41 -0.52 2.72 7.26
CA PHE A 41 -1.69 2.10 6.67
C PHE A 41 -1.49 2.00 5.16
N ALA A 42 -1.83 0.83 4.62
CA ALA A 42 -2.01 0.62 3.19
C ALA A 42 -3.50 0.55 2.90
N SER A 43 -3.91 1.00 1.72
CA SER A 43 -5.27 0.78 1.24
C SER A 43 -5.29 0.33 -0.21
N ILE A 44 -6.10 -0.70 -0.46
CA ILE A 44 -6.39 -1.25 -1.78
C ILE A 44 -7.88 -1.00 -2.04
N ASP A 45 -8.20 -0.24 -3.08
CA ASP A 45 -9.57 0.12 -3.48
C ASP A 45 -10.43 0.69 -2.32
N GLY A 46 -9.79 1.43 -1.41
CA GLY A 46 -10.45 2.06 -0.27
C GLY A 46 -10.51 1.18 0.98
N ARG A 47 -10.20 -0.11 0.87
CA ARG A 47 -10.08 -0.99 2.04
C ARG A 47 -8.74 -0.78 2.73
N GLN A 48 -8.74 -0.49 4.02
CA GLN A 48 -7.55 -0.11 4.79
C GLN A 48 -6.99 -1.28 5.61
N TYR A 49 -5.66 -1.34 5.70
CA TYR A 49 -4.91 -2.33 6.44
C TYR A 49 -3.84 -1.62 7.28
N VAL A 50 -3.81 -1.91 8.59
CA VAL A 50 -2.65 -1.58 9.44
C VAL A 50 -1.52 -2.52 9.03
N VAL A 51 -0.37 -1.98 8.67
CA VAL A 51 0.76 -2.79 8.19
C VAL A 51 2.03 -2.51 8.98
N SER A 52 3.03 -3.37 8.80
CA SER A 52 4.38 -3.14 9.30
C SER A 52 5.19 -2.26 8.33
N TRP A 53 6.25 -1.64 8.86
CA TRP A 53 7.31 -1.09 8.01
C TRP A 53 8.00 -2.21 7.22
N GLY A 54 8.58 -1.87 6.07
CA GLY A 54 9.18 -2.83 5.15
C GLY A 54 8.23 -3.24 4.02
N SER A 55 8.45 -4.42 3.44
CA SER A 55 7.69 -4.89 2.28
C SER A 55 6.41 -5.59 2.71
N VAL A 56 5.28 -5.17 2.16
CA VAL A 56 3.96 -5.79 2.39
C VAL A 56 3.40 -6.26 1.06
N MET A 57 2.83 -7.46 1.03
CA MET A 57 2.34 -8.07 -0.20
C MET A 57 0.81 -8.18 -0.18
N PHE A 58 0.20 -7.82 -1.31
CA PHE A 58 -1.22 -7.87 -1.56
C PHE A 58 -1.49 -8.65 -2.83
N GLU A 59 -2.56 -9.43 -2.81
CA GLU A 59 -3.20 -9.86 -4.03
C GLU A 59 -4.15 -8.74 -4.49
N ILE A 60 -4.12 -8.38 -5.78
CA ILE A 60 -5.00 -7.36 -6.37
C ILE A 60 -5.53 -7.79 -7.74
N PRO A 61 -6.64 -7.21 -8.23
CA PRO A 61 -7.11 -7.42 -9.60
C PRO A 61 -6.05 -7.05 -10.65
N ALA A 62 -5.96 -7.85 -11.72
CA ALA A 62 -5.03 -7.64 -12.83
C ALA A 62 -5.69 -7.02 -14.08
N ASP A 63 -7.02 -7.05 -14.16
CA ASP A 63 -7.86 -6.72 -15.32
C ASP A 63 -8.65 -5.41 -15.16
N ARG A 64 -8.44 -4.68 -14.05
CA ARG A 64 -9.03 -3.35 -13.80
C ARG A 64 -8.05 -2.41 -13.13
N ASN A 65 -8.42 -1.13 -13.11
CA ASN A 65 -7.73 -0.14 -12.31
C ASN A 65 -7.81 -0.51 -10.82
N VAL A 66 -6.70 -0.36 -10.11
CA VAL A 66 -6.63 -0.56 -8.66
C VAL A 66 -6.07 0.71 -8.03
N HIS A 67 -6.83 1.33 -7.12
CA HIS A 67 -6.36 2.46 -6.34
C HIS A 67 -5.56 1.95 -5.15
N VAL A 68 -4.29 2.36 -5.08
CA VAL A 68 -3.40 2.07 -3.96
C VAL A 68 -3.10 3.37 -3.26
N SER A 69 -3.32 3.42 -1.96
CA SER A 69 -2.91 4.56 -1.14
C SER A 69 -2.19 4.11 0.12
N VAL A 70 -1.33 4.98 0.60
CA VAL A 70 -0.65 4.83 1.88
C VAL A 70 -0.86 6.09 2.67
N HIS A 71 -1.10 5.95 3.96
CA HIS A 71 -1.10 7.09 4.86
C HIS A 71 -0.56 6.66 6.21
N MET A 72 0.06 7.59 6.89
CA MET A 72 0.55 7.36 8.25
C MET A 72 -0.53 7.75 9.25
N GLN A 73 -0.46 7.23 10.46
CA GLN A 73 -1.23 7.74 11.59
C GLN A 73 -0.31 7.88 12.80
N THR A 74 -0.46 8.97 13.55
CA THR A 74 0.21 9.13 14.84
C THR A 74 -0.80 9.57 15.88
N ASN A 75 -0.60 9.10 17.11
CA ASN A 75 -1.36 9.55 18.28
C ASN A 75 -0.59 10.63 19.06
N TYR A 76 0.56 11.08 18.56
CA TYR A 76 1.37 12.15 19.15
C TYR A 76 1.05 13.50 18.48
N GLY A 77 0.29 14.37 19.15
CA GLY A 77 0.08 15.76 18.70
C GLY A 77 -1.24 16.38 19.15
N ALA A 78 -1.24 17.70 19.35
CA ALA A 78 -2.40 18.50 19.78
C ALA A 78 -3.41 18.73 18.63
N GLY A 79 -4.01 17.67 18.10
CA GLY A 79 -5.18 17.78 17.21
C GLY A 79 -4.91 18.06 15.72
N SER A 80 -3.66 18.03 15.26
CA SER A 80 -3.36 18.10 13.82
C SER A 80 -3.32 16.70 13.21
N SER A 81 -4.32 16.36 12.40
CA SER A 81 -4.47 15.08 11.71
C SER A 81 -3.77 15.01 10.34
N ALA A 82 -2.92 15.99 10.00
CA ALA A 82 -2.22 16.00 8.73
C ALA A 82 -1.08 14.97 8.75
N THR A 83 -1.42 13.75 8.39
CA THR A 83 -0.47 12.65 8.32
C THR A 83 0.04 12.49 6.89
N PRO A 84 1.33 12.14 6.69
CA PRO A 84 1.87 11.91 5.36
C PRO A 84 1.05 10.85 4.63
N PHE A 85 0.64 11.17 3.40
CA PHE A 85 -0.10 10.27 2.54
C PHE A 85 0.43 10.33 1.11
N ALA A 86 0.17 9.27 0.36
CA ALA A 86 0.44 9.20 -1.06
C ALA A 86 -0.53 8.19 -1.71
N SER A 87 -0.83 8.35 -2.99
CA SER A 87 -1.64 7.39 -3.73
C SER A 87 -1.23 7.27 -5.19
N ILE A 88 -1.63 6.17 -5.81
CA ILE A 88 -1.45 5.87 -7.23
C ILE A 88 -2.60 4.99 -7.71
N VAL A 89 -2.96 5.12 -8.98
CA VAL A 89 -3.86 4.17 -9.66
C VAL A 89 -3.01 3.28 -10.55
N LEU A 90 -3.06 1.97 -10.33
CA LEU A 90 -2.39 0.98 -11.16
C LEU A 90 -3.30 0.60 -12.32
N ALA A 91 -2.77 0.68 -13.54
CA ALA A 91 -3.48 0.24 -14.73
C ALA A 91 -3.60 -1.30 -14.79
N PRO A 92 -4.53 -1.84 -15.60
CA PRO A 92 -4.67 -3.28 -15.81
C PRO A 92 -3.42 -3.87 -16.48
N HIS A 93 -2.85 -4.92 -15.89
CA HIS A 93 -1.82 -5.79 -16.49
C HIS A 93 -1.62 -7.02 -15.60
N HIS A 94 -1.04 -8.10 -16.15
CA HIS A 94 -0.89 -9.37 -15.43
C HIS A 94 0.38 -9.48 -14.57
N GLU A 95 1.41 -8.70 -14.89
CA GLU A 95 2.69 -8.80 -14.19
C GLU A 95 2.61 -8.34 -12.72
N PRO A 96 3.43 -8.91 -11.82
CA PRO A 96 3.61 -8.37 -10.48
C PRO A 96 4.06 -6.91 -10.50
N VAL A 97 3.59 -6.12 -9.53
CA VAL A 97 3.99 -4.72 -9.34
C VAL A 97 4.72 -4.58 -8.03
N ARG A 98 5.82 -3.82 -8.03
CA ARG A 98 6.45 -3.36 -6.80
C ARG A 98 6.41 -1.84 -6.74
N LEU A 99 6.00 -1.31 -5.60
CA LEU A 99 5.89 0.12 -5.32
C LEU A 99 6.78 0.46 -4.13
N ALA A 100 7.35 1.67 -4.11
CA ALA A 100 8.01 2.23 -2.94
C ALA A 100 7.39 3.56 -2.54
N THR A 101 7.19 3.73 -1.24
CA THR A 101 6.74 4.98 -0.65
C THR A 101 7.92 5.94 -0.48
N GLN A 102 7.74 7.19 -0.91
CA GLN A 102 8.64 8.31 -0.60
C GLN A 102 7.85 9.35 0.19
N LEU A 103 7.83 9.18 1.51
CA LEU A 103 7.08 10.04 2.43
C LEU A 103 7.97 11.13 3.02
N THR A 104 7.34 12.24 3.38
CA THR A 104 7.90 13.40 4.09
C THR A 104 6.89 13.82 5.16
N SER A 105 7.26 14.75 6.04
CA SER A 105 6.31 15.29 7.03
C SER A 105 5.14 16.08 6.42
N GLN A 106 5.13 16.35 5.12
CA GLN A 106 4.09 17.15 4.45
C GLN A 106 3.26 16.34 3.43
N GLY A 107 3.55 15.04 3.24
CA GLY A 107 2.94 14.21 2.20
C GLY A 107 3.98 13.29 1.55
N GLY A 108 3.68 12.72 0.39
CA GLY A 108 4.67 11.93 -0.34
C GLY A 108 4.17 11.41 -1.67
N SER A 109 4.94 10.48 -2.24
CA SER A 109 4.61 9.79 -3.48
C SER A 109 4.71 8.27 -3.31
N ILE A 110 4.00 7.54 -4.17
CA ILE A 110 4.16 6.10 -4.37
C ILE A 110 4.64 5.91 -5.80
N LEU A 111 5.78 5.25 -5.98
CA LEU A 111 6.39 5.08 -7.29
C LEU A 111 6.61 3.59 -7.59
N PRO A 112 6.39 3.14 -8.83
CA PRO A 112 6.85 1.84 -9.29
C PRO A 112 8.36 1.67 -9.12
N VAL A 113 8.78 0.45 -8.78
CA VAL A 113 10.19 0.08 -8.62
C VAL A 113 10.44 -1.19 -9.42
N GLY A 114 11.20 -1.07 -10.50
CA GLY A 114 11.43 -2.15 -11.46
C GLY A 114 11.52 -1.60 -12.87
#